data_AF-A0A1F9NYA8-F1
#
_entry.id   AF-A0A1F9NYA8-F1
#
_cell.length_a   1.000
_cell.length_b   1.000
_cell.length_c   1.000
_cell.angle_alpha   90.00
_cell.angle_beta   90.00
_cell.angle_gamma   90.00
#
_symmetry.space_group_name_H-M   'P 1'
#
loop_
_entity.id
_entity.type
_entity.pdbx_description
1 polymer ?
#
loop_
_entity_poly.entity_id
_entity_poly.type
_entity_poly.pdbx_seq_one_letter_code
_entity_poly.pdbx_strand_id
1 'polypeptide(L)'
;MSDIKSEYGWDPSMGISLYDKIRQDMKLAMVNKNHAVRDTMRLIMGSFPSLTVAITLESGKKTTRVKKPEEITDEDLMDIIRQFIKSEKTVLEYKNETTSDYLNLLHCYLPKMATQEEIEQWIKDTVDFSAFKSPMQAMGTVMKHYGKSASGDTVREILKRMGTA
;
A
#
# COMPACT_ATOMS: atom_id res chain seq x y z
N MET A 1 9.38 -18.13 14.22
CA MET A 1 9.27 -17.25 13.03
C MET A 1 8.79 -15.90 13.51
N SER A 2 9.70 -15.04 13.95
CA SER A 2 9.34 -13.80 14.65
C SER A 2 10.56 -12.93 14.92
N ASP A 3 11.22 -12.38 13.88
CA ASP A 3 12.33 -11.41 14.10
C ASP A 3 12.57 -10.45 12.91
N ILE A 4 11.60 -10.20 12.03
CA ILE A 4 11.75 -9.12 11.01
C ILE A 4 11.38 -7.74 11.60
N LYS A 5 10.75 -7.69 12.77
CA LYS A 5 10.16 -6.47 13.34
C LYS A 5 11.13 -5.44 13.92
N SER A 6 12.43 -5.73 14.10
CA SER A 6 13.30 -4.79 14.83
C SER A 6 14.22 -3.90 13.97
N GLU A 7 14.51 -4.28 12.71
CA GLU A 7 15.54 -3.56 11.93
C GLU A 7 14.97 -2.74 10.75
N TYR A 8 13.91 -3.22 10.09
CA TYR A 8 13.34 -2.60 8.88
C TYR A 8 11.84 -2.37 9.02
N GLY A 9 11.33 -1.38 8.27
CA GLY A 9 9.91 -1.03 8.23
C GLY A 9 9.65 0.43 8.57
N TRP A 10 8.42 0.88 8.37
CA TRP A 10 8.03 2.27 8.56
C TRP A 10 6.62 2.38 9.11
N ASP A 11 6.40 3.36 9.98
CA ASP A 11 5.10 3.75 10.48
C ASP A 11 5.02 5.29 10.58
N PRO A 12 3.87 5.92 10.29
CA PRO A 12 3.71 7.37 10.39
C PRO A 12 4.05 7.95 11.76
N SER A 13 3.95 7.17 12.84
CA SER A 13 4.29 7.60 14.20
C SER A 13 5.79 7.76 14.45
N MET A 14 6.65 7.27 13.55
CA MET A 14 8.11 7.37 13.70
C MET A 14 8.66 8.79 13.51
N GLY A 15 7.85 9.74 13.00
CA GLY A 15 8.26 11.12 12.78
C GLY A 15 9.31 11.31 11.67
N ILE A 16 9.55 10.29 10.86
CA ILE A 16 10.41 10.30 9.67
C ILE A 16 9.56 10.04 8.43
N SER A 17 9.88 10.70 7.32
CA SER A 17 9.21 10.43 6.03
C SER A 17 9.51 9.00 5.56
N LEU A 18 8.56 8.40 4.84
CA LEU A 18 8.76 7.09 4.21
C LEU A 18 9.90 7.17 3.17
N TYR A 19 10.03 8.31 2.49
CA TYR A 19 11.12 8.59 1.55
C TYR A 19 12.50 8.44 2.23
N ASP A 20 12.69 9.09 3.38
CA ASP A 20 13.94 9.05 4.12
C ASP A 20 14.19 7.68 4.72
N LYS A 21 13.13 7.03 5.26
CA LYS A 21 13.25 5.70 5.84
C LYS A 21 13.69 4.66 4.82
N ILE A 22 13.13 4.64 3.61
CA ILE A 22 13.55 3.74 2.52
C ILE A 22 15.04 3.93 2.20
N ARG A 23 15.53 5.17 2.18
CA ARG A 23 16.94 5.48 1.92
C ARG A 23 17.85 5.06 3.07
N GLN A 24 17.43 5.25 4.31
CA GLN A 24 18.16 4.81 5.49
C GLN A 24 18.27 3.28 5.54
N ASP A 25 17.16 2.59 5.30
CA ASP A 25 17.08 1.13 5.33
C ASP A 25 17.85 0.49 4.18
N MET A 26 17.86 1.13 3.00
CA MET A 26 18.73 0.67 1.92
C MET A 26 20.21 0.73 2.31
N LYS A 27 20.66 1.83 2.94
CA LYS A 27 22.05 1.96 3.38
C LYS A 27 22.38 0.92 4.46
N LEU A 28 21.49 0.74 5.43
CA LEU A 28 21.64 -0.26 6.48
C LEU A 28 21.72 -1.68 5.89
N ALA A 29 20.83 -2.01 4.96
CA ALA A 29 20.82 -3.29 4.26
C ALA A 29 22.10 -3.52 3.43
N MET A 30 22.69 -2.48 2.85
CA MET A 30 23.99 -2.58 2.18
C MET A 30 25.13 -2.91 3.15
N VAL A 31 25.15 -2.29 4.33
CA VAL A 31 26.15 -2.56 5.38
C VAL A 31 25.99 -3.99 5.92
N ASN A 32 24.75 -4.39 6.21
CA ASN A 32 24.42 -5.69 6.78
C ASN A 32 24.40 -6.82 5.72
N LYS A 33 24.68 -6.50 4.45
CA LYS A 33 24.61 -7.42 3.31
C LYS A 33 23.25 -8.13 3.17
N ASN A 34 22.18 -7.48 3.61
CA ASN A 34 20.82 -7.95 3.42
C ASN A 34 20.37 -7.64 1.98
N HIS A 35 20.68 -8.56 1.07
CA HIS A 35 20.41 -8.39 -0.36
C HIS A 35 18.91 -8.25 -0.65
N ALA A 36 18.05 -9.02 0.03
CA ALA A 36 16.61 -8.96 -0.18
C ALA A 36 16.02 -7.58 0.14
N VAL A 37 16.38 -7.00 1.29
CA VAL A 37 15.93 -5.66 1.67
C VAL A 37 16.52 -4.60 0.75
N ARG A 38 17.83 -4.67 0.50
CA ARG A 38 18.53 -3.74 -0.40
C ARG A 38 17.86 -3.68 -1.78
N ASP A 39 17.60 -4.84 -2.38
CA ASP A 39 17.06 -4.92 -3.73
C ASP A 39 15.59 -4.46 -3.77
N THR A 40 14.82 -4.74 -2.72
CA THR A 40 13.46 -4.20 -2.54
C THR A 40 13.46 -2.67 -2.45
N MET A 41 14.31 -2.08 -1.61
CA MET A 41 14.39 -0.61 -1.50
C MET A 41 14.84 0.04 -2.81
N ARG A 42 15.79 -0.58 -3.53
CA ARG A 42 16.21 -0.11 -4.85
C ARG A 42 15.09 -0.18 -5.88
N LEU A 43 14.27 -1.23 -5.85
CA LEU A 43 13.13 -1.38 -6.74
C LEU A 43 12.09 -0.29 -6.49
N ILE A 44 11.78 0.01 -5.22
CA ILE A 44 10.86 1.11 -4.84
C ILE A 44 11.43 2.44 -5.35
N MET A 45 12.71 2.71 -5.11
CA MET A 45 13.35 3.94 -5.59
C MET A 45 13.43 4.01 -7.12
N GLY A 46 13.58 2.88 -7.80
CA GLY A 46 13.54 2.78 -9.26
C GLY A 46 12.18 3.16 -9.85
N SER A 47 11.13 3.17 -9.04
CA SER A 47 9.79 3.59 -9.45
C SER A 47 9.53 5.09 -9.28
N PHE A 48 10.42 5.86 -8.64
CA PHE A 48 10.24 7.31 -8.46
C PHE A 48 10.06 8.10 -9.77
N PRO A 49 10.69 7.74 -10.90
CA PRO A 49 10.44 8.43 -12.17
C PRO A 49 9.00 8.34 -12.67
N SER A 50 8.19 7.38 -12.19
CA SER A 50 6.76 7.30 -12.54
C SER A 50 5.93 8.37 -11.82
N LEU A 51 6.43 8.93 -10.72
CA LEU A 51 5.78 9.99 -9.96
C LEU A 51 5.96 11.32 -10.69
N THR A 52 4.86 11.84 -11.25
CA THR A 52 4.89 13.06 -12.07
C THR A 52 3.90 14.12 -11.58
N VAL A 53 4.18 15.37 -11.92
CA VAL A 53 3.30 16.52 -11.72
C VAL A 53 2.99 17.17 -13.06
N ALA A 54 1.73 17.57 -13.23
CA ALA A 54 1.30 18.29 -14.41
C ALA A 54 1.88 19.71 -14.42
N ILE A 55 2.37 20.13 -15.58
CA ILE A 55 2.89 21.47 -15.83
C ILE A 55 2.31 22.02 -17.13
N THR A 56 2.21 23.35 -17.21
CA THR A 56 1.81 24.06 -18.43
C THR A 56 3.02 24.82 -18.93
N LEU A 57 3.43 24.55 -20.17
CA LEU A 57 4.53 25.27 -20.82
C LEU A 57 4.10 26.69 -21.20
N GLU A 58 5.07 27.57 -21.46
CA GLU A 58 4.81 28.95 -21.94
C GLU A 58 3.98 28.97 -23.24
N SER A 59 4.08 27.92 -24.05
CA SER A 59 3.25 27.70 -25.25
C SER A 59 1.80 27.28 -24.97
N GLY A 60 1.38 27.19 -23.71
CA GLY A 60 0.05 26.71 -23.30
C GLY A 60 -0.13 25.19 -23.35
N LYS A 61 0.87 24.43 -23.81
CA LYS A 61 0.81 22.97 -23.88
C LYS A 61 0.93 22.36 -22.48
N LYS A 62 -0.02 21.51 -22.11
CA LYS A 62 0.04 20.68 -20.89
C LYS A 62 1.00 19.52 -21.10
N THR A 63 1.93 19.32 -20.18
CA THR A 63 2.84 18.18 -20.14
C THR A 63 3.06 17.77 -18.68
N THR A 64 3.86 16.73 -18.44
CA THR A 64 4.24 16.32 -17.08
C THR A 64 5.74 16.45 -16.88
N ARG A 65 6.16 16.61 -15.63
CA ARG A 65 7.55 16.43 -15.19
C ARG A 65 7.61 15.49 -14.00
N VAL A 66 8.76 14.87 -13.78
CA VAL A 66 9.01 14.04 -12.59
C VAL A 66 8.97 14.90 -11.32
N LYS A 67 8.40 14.35 -10.24
CA LYS A 67 8.41 14.93 -8.90
C LYS A 67 9.85 15.03 -8.38
N LYS A 68 10.20 16.17 -7.79
CA LYS A 68 11.44 16.31 -7.03
C LYS A 68 11.33 15.55 -5.70
N PRO A 69 12.45 15.19 -5.04
CA PRO A 69 12.43 14.54 -3.73
C PRO A 69 11.52 15.22 -2.71
N GLU A 70 11.49 16.55 -2.69
CA GLU A 70 10.69 17.35 -1.76
C GLU A 70 9.19 17.33 -2.07
N GLU A 71 8.82 16.92 -3.29
CA GLU A 71 7.43 16.80 -3.77
C GLU A 71 6.88 15.38 -3.63
N ILE A 72 7.73 14.40 -3.30
CA ILE A 72 7.33 13.01 -3.10
C ILE A 72 6.73 12.89 -1.70
N THR A 73 5.43 12.58 -1.66
CA THR A 73 4.72 12.38 -0.41
C THR A 73 4.80 10.93 0.05
N ASP A 74 4.61 10.69 1.35
CA ASP A 74 4.51 9.31 1.88
C ASP A 74 3.41 8.53 1.16
N GLU A 75 2.33 9.21 0.77
CA GLU A 75 1.22 8.61 0.05
C GLU A 75 1.60 8.11 -1.36
N ASP A 76 2.40 8.88 -2.10
CA ASP A 76 2.91 8.45 -3.40
C ASP A 76 3.72 7.15 -3.28
N LEU A 77 4.51 7.03 -2.21
CA LEU A 77 5.34 5.86 -1.95
C LEU A 77 4.53 4.66 -1.47
N MET A 78 3.54 4.89 -0.60
CA MET A 78 2.60 3.86 -0.19
C MET A 78 1.83 3.30 -1.40
N ASP A 79 1.44 4.13 -2.37
CA ASP A 79 0.78 3.68 -3.60
C ASP A 79 1.70 2.79 -4.46
N ILE A 80 2.98 3.12 -4.60
CA ILE A 80 3.97 2.26 -5.25
C ILE A 80 4.08 0.91 -4.54
N ILE A 81 4.21 0.92 -3.21
CA ILE A 81 4.32 -0.31 -2.41
C ILE A 81 3.06 -1.18 -2.56
N ARG A 82 1.87 -0.58 -2.56
CA ARG A 82 0.60 -1.29 -2.81
C ARG A 82 0.56 -1.90 -4.20
N GLN A 83 1.06 -1.22 -5.22
CA GLN A 83 1.17 -1.77 -6.58
C GLN A 83 2.09 -2.99 -6.62
N PHE A 84 3.22 -2.96 -5.90
CA PHE A 84 4.12 -4.11 -5.81
C PHE A 84 3.49 -5.28 -5.05
N ILE A 85 2.78 -5.02 -3.95
CA ILE A 85 2.01 -6.04 -3.22
C ILE A 85 1.00 -6.71 -4.16
N LYS A 86 0.27 -5.93 -4.95
CA LYS A 86 -0.69 -6.47 -5.93
C LYS A 86 0.00 -7.35 -6.98
N SER A 87 1.11 -6.87 -7.54
CA SER A 87 1.89 -7.63 -8.52
C SER A 87 2.42 -8.95 -7.94
N GLU A 88 2.94 -8.91 -6.71
CA GLU A 88 3.46 -10.10 -6.04
C GLU A 88 2.36 -11.12 -5.74
N LYS A 89 1.18 -10.67 -5.29
CA LYS A 89 0.02 -11.55 -5.10
C LYS A 89 -0.36 -12.30 -6.38
N THR A 90 -0.38 -11.62 -7.52
CA THR A 90 -0.64 -12.28 -8.82
C THR A 90 0.42 -13.34 -9.16
N VAL A 91 1.69 -13.07 -8.84
CA VAL A 91 2.77 -14.06 -9.03
C VAL A 91 2.61 -15.26 -8.09
N LEU A 92 2.25 -15.02 -6.83
CA LEU A 92 2.02 -16.06 -5.83
C LEU A 92 0.82 -16.93 -6.17
N GLU A 93 -0.28 -16.35 -6.64
CA GLU A 93 -1.45 -17.07 -7.16
C GLU A 93 -1.04 -18.01 -8.30
N TYR A 94 -0.23 -17.53 -9.25
CA TYR A 94 0.29 -18.36 -10.34
C TYR A 94 1.17 -19.52 -9.84
N LYS A 95 1.94 -19.28 -8.76
CA LYS A 95 2.79 -20.29 -8.11
C LYS A 95 2.04 -21.21 -7.15
N ASN A 96 0.75 -20.97 -6.89
CA ASN A 96 -0.02 -21.60 -5.80
C ASN A 96 0.62 -21.42 -4.42
N GLU A 97 1.28 -20.28 -4.19
CA GLU A 97 1.84 -19.87 -2.91
C GLU A 97 0.96 -18.77 -2.29
N THR A 98 0.99 -18.63 -0.96
CA THR A 98 0.16 -17.64 -0.24
C THR A 98 0.96 -16.47 0.33
N THR A 99 2.27 -16.63 0.48
CA THR A 99 3.15 -15.62 1.08
C THR A 99 4.56 -15.75 0.52
N SER A 100 5.29 -14.63 0.54
CA SER A 100 6.73 -14.57 0.26
C SER A 100 7.40 -13.61 1.22
N ASP A 101 8.70 -13.78 1.43
CA ASP A 101 9.51 -12.85 2.22
C ASP A 101 9.44 -11.43 1.66
N TYR A 102 9.36 -11.30 0.33
CA TYR A 102 9.17 -10.02 -0.36
C TYR A 102 7.82 -9.38 -0.01
N LEU A 103 6.72 -10.14 -0.08
CA LEU A 103 5.39 -9.65 0.31
C LEU A 103 5.38 -9.18 1.78
N ASN A 104 5.95 -9.98 2.68
CA ASN A 104 6.02 -9.66 4.11
C ASN A 104 6.84 -8.39 4.35
N LEU A 105 7.96 -8.23 3.65
CA LEU A 105 8.80 -7.04 3.73
C LEU A 105 8.04 -5.78 3.27
N LEU A 106 7.32 -5.83 2.14
CA LEU A 106 6.53 -4.70 1.65
C LEU A 106 5.46 -4.27 2.67
N HIS A 107 4.81 -5.23 3.34
CA HIS A 107 3.84 -4.96 4.39
C HIS A 107 4.44 -4.23 5.60
N CYS A 108 5.73 -4.39 5.89
CA CYS A 108 6.39 -3.67 6.97
C CYS A 108 6.54 -2.16 6.70
N TYR A 109 6.32 -1.68 5.48
CA TYR A 109 6.41 -0.26 5.09
C TYR A 109 5.05 0.38 4.84
N LEU A 110 3.96 -0.32 5.12
CA LEU A 110 2.62 0.23 5.12
C LEU A 110 2.10 0.32 6.55
N PRO A 111 1.30 1.35 6.88
CA PRO A 111 0.52 1.36 8.12
C PRO A 111 -0.30 0.08 8.21
N LYS A 112 -0.56 -0.39 9.44
CA LYS A 112 -1.38 -1.60 9.67
C LYS A 112 -2.64 -1.56 8.83
N MET A 113 -2.73 -2.47 7.87
CA MET A 113 -3.93 -2.63 7.07
C MET A 113 -5.02 -3.27 7.93
N ALA A 114 -6.26 -2.86 7.72
CA ALA A 114 -7.39 -3.50 8.33
C ALA A 114 -7.51 -4.93 7.78
N THR A 115 -7.59 -5.89 8.69
CA THR A 115 -7.84 -7.29 8.40
C THR A 115 -9.26 -7.48 7.87
N GLN A 116 -9.51 -8.61 7.21
CA GLN A 116 -10.84 -8.94 6.71
C GLN A 116 -11.87 -8.94 7.85
N GLU A 117 -11.49 -9.49 9.01
CA GLU A 117 -12.32 -9.59 10.19
C GLU A 117 -12.63 -8.22 10.79
N GLU A 118 -11.65 -7.32 10.86
CA GLU A 118 -11.86 -5.94 11.34
C GLU A 118 -12.82 -5.18 10.42
N ILE A 119 -12.64 -5.30 9.11
CA ILE A 119 -13.53 -4.67 8.11
C ILE A 119 -14.95 -5.24 8.25
N GLU A 120 -15.09 -6.56 8.38
CA GLU A 120 -16.39 -7.22 8.54
C GLU A 120 -17.11 -6.80 9.82
N GLN A 121 -16.39 -6.74 10.93
CA GLN A 121 -16.96 -6.34 12.20
C GLN A 121 -17.44 -4.88 12.14
N TRP A 122 -16.62 -3.98 11.61
CA TRP A 122 -17.00 -2.58 11.45
C TRP A 122 -18.21 -2.39 10.54
N ILE A 123 -18.27 -3.14 9.43
CA ILE A 123 -19.42 -3.13 8.52
C ILE A 123 -20.68 -3.54 9.27
N LYS A 124 -20.65 -4.64 10.05
CA LYS A 124 -21.83 -5.10 10.82
C LYS A 124 -22.27 -4.09 11.87
N ASP A 125 -21.32 -3.41 12.51
CA ASP A 125 -21.61 -2.49 13.62
C ASP A 125 -22.06 -1.10 13.13
N THR A 126 -21.63 -0.69 11.93
CA THR A 126 -21.81 0.70 11.45
C THR A 126 -22.69 0.82 10.20
N VAL A 127 -22.69 -0.18 9.32
CA VAL A 127 -23.42 -0.12 8.05
C VAL A 127 -24.79 -0.75 8.20
N ASP A 128 -25.83 0.07 8.09
CA ASP A 128 -27.19 -0.41 7.96
C ASP A 128 -27.49 -0.80 6.51
N PHE A 129 -27.47 -2.10 6.22
CA PHE A 129 -27.77 -2.63 4.90
C PHE A 129 -29.23 -2.42 4.46
N SER A 130 -30.16 -2.16 5.39
CA SER A 130 -31.56 -1.92 5.05
C SER A 130 -31.77 -0.62 4.27
N ALA A 131 -30.84 0.34 4.40
CA ALA A 131 -30.84 1.60 3.69
C ALA A 131 -30.33 1.48 2.23
N PHE A 132 -29.82 0.32 1.82
CA PHE A 132 -29.19 0.11 0.53
C PHE A 132 -29.94 -0.90 -0.33
N LYS A 133 -30.03 -0.64 -1.64
CA LYS A 133 -30.60 -1.58 -2.62
C LYS A 133 -29.66 -2.76 -2.91
N SER A 134 -28.37 -2.59 -2.60
CA SER A 134 -27.35 -3.61 -2.74
C SER A 134 -26.23 -3.36 -1.72
N PRO A 135 -25.69 -4.40 -1.08
CA PRO A 135 -24.54 -4.30 -0.18
C PRO A 135 -23.32 -3.64 -0.81
N MET A 136 -23.20 -3.68 -2.15
CA MET A 136 -22.15 -2.97 -2.88
C MET A 136 -22.22 -1.45 -2.73
N GLN A 137 -23.38 -0.88 -2.40
CA GLN A 137 -23.53 0.56 -2.16
C GLN A 137 -22.83 1.03 -0.88
N ALA A 138 -22.58 0.11 0.07
CA ALA A 138 -21.81 0.39 1.27
C ALA A 138 -20.30 0.58 1.00
N MET A 139 -19.82 0.21 -0.20
CA MET A 139 -18.41 0.33 -0.59
C MET A 139 -17.84 1.72 -0.33
N GLY A 140 -18.58 2.78 -0.69
CA GLY A 140 -18.14 4.16 -0.46
C GLY A 140 -17.98 4.49 1.01
N THR A 141 -18.90 4.00 1.86
CA THR A 141 -18.88 4.21 3.31
C THR A 141 -17.70 3.51 3.98
N VAL A 142 -17.45 2.25 3.60
CA VAL A 142 -16.31 1.46 4.10
C VAL A 142 -14.99 2.07 3.65
N MET A 143 -14.87 2.41 2.36
CA MET A 143 -13.67 3.06 1.83
C MET A 143 -13.47 4.46 2.40
N LYS A 144 -14.50 5.16 2.86
CA LYS A 144 -14.36 6.45 3.55
C LYS A 144 -13.77 6.29 4.95
N HIS A 145 -14.12 5.22 5.66
CA HIS A 145 -13.59 4.93 7.00
C HIS A 145 -12.16 4.38 6.94
N TYR A 146 -11.92 3.35 6.13
CA TYR A 146 -10.62 2.69 6.05
C TYR A 146 -9.67 3.36 5.06
N GLY A 147 -10.18 4.18 4.13
CA GLY A 147 -9.35 4.86 3.13
C GLY A 147 -8.49 3.88 2.36
N LYS A 148 -7.17 4.08 2.45
CA LYS A 148 -6.16 3.23 1.82
C LYS A 148 -5.54 2.19 2.77
N SER A 149 -6.08 2.06 3.98
CA SER A 149 -5.76 1.01 4.95
C SER A 149 -6.55 -0.27 4.71
N ALA A 150 -7.46 -0.30 3.72
CA ALA A 150 -8.14 -1.50 3.24
C ALA A 150 -7.97 -1.64 1.73
N SER A 151 -7.86 -2.88 1.24
CA SER A 151 -7.89 -3.16 -0.20
C SER A 151 -9.35 -3.12 -0.68
N GLY A 152 -9.62 -2.32 -1.71
CA GLY A 152 -10.96 -2.27 -2.32
C GLY A 152 -11.41 -3.64 -2.86
N ASP A 153 -10.48 -4.48 -3.30
CA ASP A 153 -10.83 -5.84 -3.75
C ASP A 153 -11.32 -6.69 -2.55
N THR A 154 -10.63 -6.61 -1.41
CA THR A 154 -11.03 -7.28 -0.16
C THR A 154 -12.37 -6.76 0.36
N VAL A 155 -12.58 -5.44 0.40
CA VAL A 155 -13.87 -4.85 0.80
C VAL A 155 -14.99 -5.33 -0.12
N ARG A 156 -14.74 -5.40 -1.43
CA ARG A 156 -15.72 -5.89 -2.41
C ARG A 156 -16.08 -7.35 -2.16
N GLU A 157 -15.10 -8.20 -1.88
CA GLU A 157 -15.33 -9.62 -1.56
C GLU A 157 -16.16 -9.80 -0.29
N ILE A 158 -15.84 -9.04 0.75
CA ILE A 158 -16.60 -9.01 2.01
C ILE A 158 -18.06 -8.62 1.74
N LEU A 159 -18.29 -7.50 1.05
CA LEU A 159 -19.63 -6.99 0.76
C LEU A 159 -20.43 -7.96 -0.12
N LYS A 160 -19.78 -8.65 -1.08
CA LYS A 160 -20.43 -9.71 -1.86
C LYS A 160 -20.88 -10.86 -0.95
N ARG A 161 -19.98 -11.35 -0.10
CA ARG A 161 -20.26 -12.47 0.83
C ARG A 161 -21.39 -12.14 1.80
N MET A 162 -21.40 -10.92 2.35
CA MET A 162 -22.44 -10.45 3.27
C MET A 162 -23.79 -10.22 2.56
N GLY A 163 -23.79 -9.92 1.27
CA GLY A 163 -25.01 -9.69 0.49
C GLY A 163 -25.68 -10.91 -0.11
N THR A 164 -24.97 -12.04 -0.13
CA THR A 164 -25.51 -13.35 -0.55
C THR A 164 -26.02 -14.19 0.62
N ALA A 165 -26.01 -13.64 1.84
CA ALA A 165 -26.50 -14.29 3.06
C ALA A 165 -27.93 -13.84 3.40
#